data_AF-A0A1H1HS88-F1
#
_entry.id   AF-A0A1H1HS88-F1
#
_cell.length_a   1.000
_cell.length_b   1.000
_cell.length_c   1.000
_cell.angle_alpha   90.00
_cell.angle_beta   90.00
_cell.angle_gamma   90.00
#
_symmetry.space_group_name_H-M   'P 1'
#
loop_
_entity.id
_entity.type
_entity.pdbx_description
1 polymer ?
#
loop_
_entity_poly.entity_id
_entity_poly.type
_entity_poly.pdbx_seq_one_letter_code
_entity_poly.pdbx_strand_id
1 'polypeptide(L)'
;MPVTASAQVRDVQIVLVHCQRQIHLKSADVNQSPERLPIRERSSRAATGRHRRPVPAQLPPGAPALVLAAPGSGDEVSAEVASVVSVENPHVDVRLSYLADGVEGMAKQLAELAAERPEGALAAVVVPLVTGPYSRVYRTVREAVAQSGIRATVTDPLGPHPMLAEALHVRLADRGLARVDRMRLFNIAAPVDGVIVATAGGEEAARAAETTAVLLAARLALPVVAASVDSAPSIRDAAERLHRIGASKLAIAPYVIGPEADLEKVAAEAKAIGAGLADALGAHSAVAQLAAYQFGHALEEIL
;
A
#
# COMPACT_ATOMS: atom_id res chain seq x y z
N MET A 1 1.38 -66.54 6.74
CA MET A 1 2.75 -66.00 6.85
C MET A 1 2.69 -64.66 7.56
N PRO A 2 3.17 -64.54 8.80
CA PRO A 2 3.34 -63.26 9.48
C PRO A 2 4.82 -62.91 9.65
N VAL A 3 5.16 -61.62 9.53
CA VAL A 3 6.52 -61.08 9.61
C VAL A 3 6.59 -60.05 10.76
N THR A 4 7.39 -60.42 11.77
CA THR A 4 8.26 -59.64 12.69
C THR A 4 7.79 -58.36 13.38
N ALA A 5 7.97 -58.31 14.72
CA ALA A 5 8.93 -57.40 15.38
C ALA A 5 9.03 -57.71 16.89
N SER A 6 10.21 -58.11 17.37
CA SER A 6 10.51 -58.21 18.81
C SER A 6 12.01 -58.06 19.09
N ALA A 7 12.32 -57.34 20.19
CA ALA A 7 13.56 -57.37 20.98
C ALA A 7 14.80 -56.70 20.31
N GLN A 8 15.35 -55.55 20.74
CA GLN A 8 15.53 -54.95 22.07
C GLN A 8 16.13 -55.93 23.09
N VAL A 9 17.24 -55.53 23.71
CA VAL A 9 18.12 -56.28 24.64
C VAL A 9 19.31 -56.95 23.95
N ARG A 10 20.37 -56.15 23.77
CA ARG A 10 21.80 -56.54 23.80
C ARG A 10 22.59 -55.25 23.67
N ASP A 11 23.12 -54.77 24.79
CA ASP A 11 24.40 -54.06 24.93
C ASP A 11 24.51 -53.46 26.33
N VAL A 12 24.47 -54.37 27.31
CA VAL A 12 24.98 -54.18 28.66
C VAL A 12 26.19 -55.10 28.75
N GLN A 13 27.35 -54.52 29.10
CA GLN A 13 28.64 -55.13 29.48
C GLN A 13 29.82 -54.75 28.60
N ILE A 14 30.25 -53.48 28.67
CA ILE A 14 31.69 -53.14 28.72
C ILE A 14 31.80 -52.03 29.77
N VAL A 15 32.05 -52.37 31.06
CA VAL A 15 33.40 -52.35 31.69
C VAL A 15 33.78 -50.90 32.02
N LEU A 16 34.20 -50.49 33.21
CA LEU A 16 34.44 -51.05 34.54
C LEU A 16 34.97 -49.82 35.30
N VAL A 17 34.68 -49.70 36.60
CA VAL A 17 35.65 -49.21 37.60
C VAL A 17 36.26 -47.82 37.36
N HIS A 18 35.65 -46.79 37.95
CA HIS A 18 36.35 -45.88 38.87
C HIS A 18 35.35 -45.03 39.66
N CYS A 19 34.53 -45.74 40.44
CA CYS A 19 33.92 -45.18 41.63
C CYS A 19 35.06 -44.86 42.64
N GLN A 20 35.06 -43.63 43.16
CA GLN A 20 35.77 -43.20 44.39
C GLN A 20 37.33 -43.14 44.38
N ARG A 21 37.88 -42.03 43.86
CA ARG A 21 39.18 -41.41 44.22
C ARG A 21 39.27 -40.14 43.34
N GLN A 22 39.40 -38.90 43.78
CA GLN A 22 39.96 -38.31 44.98
C GLN A 22 39.26 -36.97 45.22
N ILE A 23 38.80 -36.78 46.45
CA ILE A 23 38.69 -35.46 47.07
C ILE A 23 40.13 -35.10 47.48
N HIS A 24 40.75 -34.11 46.84
CA HIS A 24 41.80 -33.29 47.45
C HIS A 24 41.89 -31.94 46.74
N LEU A 25 41.79 -30.91 47.56
CA LEU A 25 41.81 -29.50 47.20
C LEU A 25 43.03 -29.13 46.35
N LYS A 26 42.80 -28.37 45.28
CA LYS A 26 43.76 -27.36 44.85
C LYS A 26 43.04 -26.03 44.70
N SER A 27 43.42 -25.15 45.60
CA SER A 27 42.93 -23.80 45.79
C SER A 27 43.24 -22.90 44.59
N ALA A 28 42.27 -22.04 44.30
CA ALA A 28 42.38 -20.69 43.75
C ALA A 28 43.34 -20.47 42.56
N ASP A 29 42.74 -20.31 41.38
CA ASP A 29 43.18 -19.27 40.45
C ASP A 29 42.04 -18.25 40.29
N VAL A 30 42.18 -17.14 41.01
CA VAL A 30 41.31 -15.97 41.00
C VAL A 30 41.71 -15.14 39.79
N ASN A 31 41.20 -15.47 38.59
CA ASN A 31 41.10 -14.51 37.48
C ASN A 31 40.30 -14.99 36.25
N GLN A 32 39.14 -15.61 36.43
CA GLN A 32 38.23 -15.84 35.30
C GLN A 32 37.23 -14.69 35.20
N SER A 33 37.46 -13.81 34.21
CA SER A 33 36.43 -12.89 33.74
C SER A 33 35.21 -13.70 33.33
N PRO A 34 33.97 -13.28 33.65
CA PRO A 34 32.80 -14.06 33.24
C PRO A 34 32.79 -14.19 31.72
N GLU A 35 32.61 -15.42 31.22
CA GLU A 35 32.35 -15.67 29.80
C GLU A 35 31.27 -14.69 29.35
N ARG A 36 31.63 -13.84 28.37
CA ARG A 36 30.66 -12.91 27.79
C ARG A 36 29.54 -13.75 27.22
N LEU A 37 28.34 -13.59 27.79
CA LEU A 37 27.11 -14.09 27.20
C LEU A 37 27.13 -13.73 25.70
N PRO A 38 26.70 -14.64 24.81
CA PRO A 38 26.71 -14.38 23.38
C PRO A 38 25.97 -13.06 23.13
N ILE A 39 26.74 -12.03 22.77
CA ILE A 39 26.19 -10.75 22.37
C ILE A 39 25.49 -11.06 21.06
N ARG A 40 24.18 -10.86 21.01
CA ARG A 40 23.46 -10.82 19.75
C ARG A 40 24.14 -9.75 18.92
N GLU A 41 25.01 -10.16 17.99
CA GLU A 41 25.53 -9.25 16.99
C GLU A 41 24.30 -8.58 16.40
N ARG A 42 24.21 -7.26 16.54
CA ARG A 42 23.22 -6.51 15.77
C ARG A 42 23.66 -6.75 14.34
N SER A 43 23.01 -7.73 13.71
CA SER A 43 22.95 -7.86 12.27
C SER A 43 22.95 -6.45 11.71
N SER A 44 23.88 -6.13 10.81
CA SER A 44 23.97 -4.89 10.06
C SER A 44 22.76 -4.68 9.11
N ARG A 45 21.62 -5.27 9.44
CA ARG A 45 20.33 -4.88 8.90
C ARG A 45 20.10 -3.45 9.37
N ALA A 46 20.13 -2.57 8.38
CA ALA A 46 19.59 -1.23 8.38
C ALA A 46 18.66 -1.00 9.59
N ALA A 47 19.14 -0.21 10.55
CA ALA A 47 18.34 0.18 11.69
C ALA A 47 17.00 0.73 11.18
N THR A 48 15.92 0.08 11.60
CA THR A 48 14.53 0.54 11.42
C THR A 48 14.33 1.77 12.31
N GLY A 49 14.91 2.89 11.89
CA GLY A 49 14.71 4.18 12.53
C GLY A 49 13.28 4.66 12.29
N ARG A 50 12.62 5.14 13.33
CA ARG A 50 11.21 5.58 13.35
C ARG A 50 10.89 6.80 12.45
N HIS A 51 11.82 7.21 11.59
CA HIS A 51 11.69 8.39 10.72
C HIS A 51 12.53 8.22 9.44
N ARG A 52 12.45 7.08 8.75
CA ARG A 52 12.88 7.09 7.34
C ARG A 52 11.82 7.85 6.55
N ARG A 53 12.22 9.00 6.02
CA ARG A 53 11.46 9.66 4.98
C ARG A 53 11.41 8.69 3.78
N PRO A 54 10.25 8.51 3.13
CA PRO A 54 10.15 7.55 2.03
C PRO A 54 11.13 7.89 0.90
N VAL A 55 11.32 9.19 0.62
CA VAL A 55 12.34 9.67 -0.30
C VAL A 55 13.60 10.10 0.49
N PRO A 56 14.80 9.63 0.11
CA PRO A 56 16.06 10.07 0.70
C PRO A 56 16.23 11.60 0.62
N ALA A 57 16.74 12.23 1.67
CA ALA A 57 16.91 13.69 1.72
C ALA A 57 17.90 14.25 0.68
N GLN A 58 18.74 13.38 0.11
CA GLN A 58 19.65 13.69 -0.98
C GLN A 58 19.55 12.56 -2.00
N LEU A 59 19.30 12.92 -3.26
CA LEU A 59 19.30 11.98 -4.37
C LEU A 59 20.69 11.97 -5.04
N PRO A 60 21.14 10.80 -5.54
CA PRO A 60 22.38 10.74 -6.30
C PRO A 60 22.30 11.58 -7.58
N PRO A 61 23.44 12.09 -8.09
CA PRO A 61 23.49 12.73 -9.39
C PRO A 61 22.93 11.81 -10.47
N GLY A 62 21.97 12.29 -11.25
CA GLY A 62 21.30 11.47 -12.28
C GLY A 62 20.20 10.55 -11.76
N ALA A 63 19.65 10.78 -10.56
CA ALA A 63 18.47 10.07 -10.08
C ALA A 63 17.31 10.11 -11.10
N PRO A 64 16.51 9.05 -11.19
CA PRO A 64 15.35 8.99 -12.09
C PRO A 64 14.32 10.06 -11.73
N ALA A 65 13.58 10.54 -12.72
CA ALA A 65 12.43 11.39 -12.45
C ALA A 65 11.26 10.57 -11.91
N LEU A 66 10.42 11.19 -11.08
CA LEU A 66 9.12 10.66 -10.69
C LEU A 66 8.08 11.09 -11.73
N VAL A 67 7.57 10.13 -12.50
CA VAL A 67 6.51 10.37 -13.48
C VAL A 67 5.18 9.90 -12.92
N LEU A 68 4.28 10.82 -12.59
CA LEU A 68 2.91 10.52 -12.19
C LEU A 68 2.08 10.26 -13.45
N ALA A 69 1.57 9.04 -13.60
CA ALA A 69 0.74 8.66 -14.75
C ALA A 69 -0.75 8.75 -14.39
N ALA A 70 -1.40 9.84 -14.82
CA ALA A 70 -2.80 10.14 -14.55
C ALA A 70 -3.71 9.51 -15.61
N PRO A 71 -4.74 8.72 -15.24
CA PRO A 71 -5.68 8.13 -16.20
C PRO A 71 -6.50 9.13 -17.03
N GLY A 72 -6.68 10.35 -16.53
CA GLY A 72 -7.51 11.39 -17.15
C GLY A 72 -6.81 12.22 -18.21
N SER A 73 -7.48 13.32 -18.60
CA SER A 73 -6.99 14.34 -19.53
C SER A 73 -6.91 15.70 -18.83
N GLY A 74 -5.72 16.15 -18.45
CA GLY A 74 -5.54 17.52 -17.97
C GLY A 74 -6.38 17.90 -16.74
N ASP A 75 -6.67 16.96 -15.83
CA ASP A 75 -7.55 17.22 -14.67
C ASP A 75 -6.83 17.96 -13.53
N GLU A 76 -7.56 18.84 -12.85
CA GLU A 76 -7.06 19.67 -11.76
C GLU A 76 -6.56 18.83 -10.56
N VAL A 77 -7.21 17.71 -10.28
CA VAL A 77 -6.84 16.80 -9.18
C VAL A 77 -5.43 16.25 -9.38
N SER A 78 -5.13 15.72 -10.56
CA SER A 78 -3.82 15.16 -10.88
C SER A 78 -2.73 16.23 -10.87
N ALA A 79 -3.04 17.44 -11.37
CA ALA A 79 -2.13 18.58 -11.31
C ALA A 79 -1.85 19.02 -9.87
N GLU A 80 -2.86 19.06 -9.01
CA GLU A 80 -2.72 19.38 -7.60
C GLU A 80 -1.91 18.31 -6.85
N VAL A 81 -2.15 17.02 -7.10
CA VAL A 81 -1.31 15.93 -6.56
C VAL A 81 0.15 16.13 -6.96
N ALA A 82 0.43 16.39 -8.24
CA ALA A 82 1.80 16.64 -8.72
C ALA A 82 2.44 17.85 -8.04
N SER A 83 1.67 18.92 -7.84
CA SER A 83 2.11 20.12 -7.12
C SER A 83 2.47 19.81 -5.67
N VAL A 84 1.62 19.09 -4.94
CA VAL A 84 1.88 18.69 -3.55
C VAL A 84 3.13 17.81 -3.46
N VAL A 85 3.27 16.82 -4.34
CA VAL A 85 4.48 15.96 -4.37
C VAL A 85 5.74 16.78 -4.60
N SER A 86 5.70 17.75 -5.52
CA SER A 86 6.83 18.63 -5.85
C SER A 86 7.21 19.56 -4.69
N VAL A 87 6.22 20.15 -4.03
CA VAL A 87 6.41 21.04 -2.87
C VAL A 87 6.98 20.26 -1.69
N GLU A 88 6.46 19.05 -1.43
CA GLU A 88 6.97 18.22 -0.34
C GLU A 88 8.35 17.63 -0.66
N ASN A 89 8.69 17.41 -1.93
CA ASN A 89 9.95 16.79 -2.34
C ASN A 89 10.71 17.65 -3.39
N PRO A 90 11.23 18.84 -3.00
CA PRO A 90 11.85 19.79 -3.96
C PRO A 90 13.10 19.29 -4.68
N HIS A 91 13.67 18.17 -4.24
CA HIS A 91 14.86 17.55 -4.81
C HIS A 91 14.53 16.46 -5.83
N VAL A 92 13.25 16.08 -5.96
CA VAL A 92 12.75 15.11 -6.94
C VAL A 92 12.30 15.87 -8.19
N ASP A 93 12.74 15.42 -9.37
CA ASP A 93 12.16 15.89 -10.64
C ASP A 93 10.81 15.19 -10.84
N VAL A 94 9.72 15.91 -10.57
CA VAL A 94 8.35 15.40 -10.68
C VAL A 94 7.77 15.83 -12.02
N ARG A 95 7.30 14.85 -12.80
CA ARG A 95 6.61 15.05 -14.07
C ARG A 95 5.23 14.45 -14.01
N LEU A 96 4.25 15.11 -14.63
CA LEU A 96 2.89 14.60 -14.77
C LEU A 96 2.65 14.21 -16.22
N SER A 97 2.15 13.00 -16.44
CA SER A 97 1.80 12.46 -17.75
C SER A 97 0.35 12.00 -17.77
N TYR A 98 -0.42 12.47 -18.74
CA TYR A 98 -1.84 12.12 -18.89
C TYR A 98 -1.99 10.97 -19.89
N LEU A 99 -2.63 9.89 -19.46
CA LEU A 99 -2.81 8.69 -20.29
C LEU A 99 -3.88 8.88 -21.37
N ALA A 100 -4.73 9.92 -21.26
CA ALA A 100 -5.65 10.31 -22.31
C ALA A 100 -4.94 10.78 -23.59
N ASP A 101 -3.68 11.23 -23.49
CA ASP A 101 -2.84 11.58 -24.65
C ASP A 101 -2.35 10.34 -25.43
N GLY A 102 -2.69 9.14 -24.92
CA GLY A 102 -2.36 7.87 -25.53
C GLY A 102 -0.92 7.42 -25.29
N VAL A 103 -0.61 6.24 -25.84
CA VAL A 103 0.70 5.59 -25.69
C VAL A 103 1.82 6.46 -26.27
N GLU A 104 1.59 7.05 -27.45
CA GLU A 104 2.58 7.87 -28.15
C GLU A 104 2.91 9.17 -27.38
N GLY A 105 1.90 9.84 -26.81
CA GLY A 105 2.10 11.06 -26.03
C GLY A 105 2.98 10.83 -24.81
N MET A 106 2.67 9.79 -24.03
CA MET A 106 3.49 9.41 -22.88
C MET A 106 4.88 8.93 -23.30
N ALA A 107 4.99 8.10 -24.34
CA ALA A 107 6.28 7.60 -24.82
C ALA A 107 7.23 8.75 -25.24
N LYS A 108 6.69 9.78 -25.90
CA LYS A 108 7.44 10.97 -26.28
C LYS A 108 7.94 11.75 -25.06
N GLN A 109 7.07 11.98 -24.07
CA GLN A 109 7.45 12.66 -22.81
C GLN A 109 8.55 11.90 -22.06
N LEU A 110 8.46 10.56 -22.02
CA LEU A 110 9.49 9.70 -21.41
C LEU A 110 10.83 9.78 -22.17
N ALA A 111 10.80 9.79 -23.51
CA ALA A 111 12.00 9.91 -24.32
C ALA A 111 12.68 11.29 -24.16
N GLU A 112 11.91 12.37 -24.14
CA GLU A 112 12.40 13.73 -23.88
C GLU A 112 13.05 13.83 -22.50
N LEU A 113 12.40 13.27 -21.48
CA LEU A 113 12.94 13.22 -20.12
C LEU A 113 14.28 12.48 -20.05
N ALA A 114 14.42 11.36 -20.75
CA ALA A 114 15.65 10.57 -20.73
C ALA A 114 16.83 11.27 -21.43
N ALA A 115 16.58 12.20 -22.36
CA ALA A 115 17.64 12.98 -23.01
C ALA A 115 18.39 13.89 -22.03
N GLU A 116 17.77 14.25 -20.90
CA GLU A 116 18.38 15.04 -19.83
C GLU A 116 19.16 14.18 -18.82
N ARG A 117 19.21 12.85 -19.02
CA ARG A 117 19.74 11.87 -18.05
C ARG A 117 20.97 11.13 -18.58
N PRO A 118 21.85 10.62 -17.69
CA PRO A 118 22.99 9.81 -18.11
C PRO A 118 22.57 8.59 -18.92
N GLU A 119 23.29 8.31 -20.01
CA GLU A 119 23.00 7.17 -20.88
C GLU A 119 23.06 5.85 -20.10
N GLY A 120 22.05 5.00 -20.29
CA GLY A 120 21.97 3.69 -19.63
C GLY A 120 21.56 3.71 -18.15
N ALA A 121 21.34 4.88 -17.53
CA ALA A 121 20.76 4.99 -16.19
C ALA A 121 19.25 4.74 -16.19
N LEU A 122 18.66 4.47 -15.01
CA LEU A 122 17.21 4.52 -14.86
C LEU A 122 16.75 5.97 -15.05
N ALA A 123 15.97 6.23 -16.10
CA ALA A 123 15.55 7.58 -16.43
C ALA A 123 14.27 7.99 -15.68
N ALA A 124 13.38 7.04 -15.40
CA ALA A 124 12.09 7.32 -14.78
C ALA A 124 11.61 6.20 -13.84
N VAL A 125 10.93 6.60 -12.77
CA VAL A 125 10.02 5.76 -12.00
C VAL A 125 8.62 6.27 -12.26
N VAL A 126 7.80 5.45 -12.89
CA VAL A 126 6.43 5.78 -13.27
C VAL A 126 5.49 5.27 -12.17
N VAL A 127 4.75 6.19 -11.55
CA VAL A 127 3.74 5.88 -10.54
C VAL A 127 2.35 6.12 -11.14
N PRO A 128 1.60 5.05 -11.45
CA PRO A 128 0.20 5.17 -11.84
C PRO A 128 -0.64 5.78 -10.72
N LEU A 129 -1.36 6.87 -11.03
CA LEU A 129 -2.31 7.49 -10.09
C LEU A 129 -3.61 6.69 -10.07
N VAL A 130 -3.56 5.50 -9.47
CA VAL A 130 -4.71 4.63 -9.21
C VAL A 130 -4.58 4.01 -7.83
N THR A 131 -5.72 3.74 -7.20
CA THR A 131 -5.79 3.20 -5.83
C THR A 131 -5.64 1.67 -5.76
N GLY A 132 -5.82 0.97 -6.88
CA GLY A 132 -5.74 -0.49 -6.97
C GLY A 132 -5.42 -0.97 -8.38
N PRO A 133 -5.43 -2.30 -8.61
CA PRO A 133 -5.19 -2.89 -9.92
C PRO A 133 -6.10 -2.29 -11.00
N TYR A 134 -5.51 -1.77 -12.07
CA TYR A 134 -6.26 -1.15 -13.17
C TYR A 134 -5.66 -1.55 -14.52
N SER A 135 -6.11 -2.68 -15.06
CA SER A 135 -5.53 -3.31 -16.24
C SER A 135 -5.35 -2.38 -17.45
N ARG A 136 -6.31 -1.49 -17.72
CA ARG A 136 -6.22 -0.53 -18.83
C ARG A 136 -5.09 0.48 -18.63
N VAL A 137 -5.03 1.12 -17.47
CA VAL A 137 -3.97 2.08 -17.09
C VAL A 137 -2.60 1.44 -17.19
N TYR A 138 -2.45 0.28 -16.55
CA TYR A 138 -1.18 -0.45 -16.54
C TYR A 138 -0.73 -0.93 -17.93
N ARG A 139 -1.67 -1.31 -18.80
CA ARG A 139 -1.35 -1.65 -20.19
C ARG A 139 -0.81 -0.43 -20.93
N THR A 140 -1.52 0.69 -20.91
CA THR A 140 -1.09 1.93 -21.58
C THR A 140 0.28 2.38 -21.09
N VAL A 141 0.52 2.37 -19.77
CA VAL A 141 1.81 2.75 -19.18
C VAL A 141 2.93 1.83 -19.65
N ARG A 142 2.74 0.51 -19.61
CA ARG A 142 3.78 -0.44 -20.04
C ARG A 142 4.07 -0.35 -21.54
N GLU A 143 3.05 -0.16 -22.36
CA GLU A 143 3.21 0.06 -23.80
C GLU A 143 4.00 1.35 -24.08
N ALA A 144 3.71 2.43 -23.35
CA ALA A 144 4.40 3.70 -23.51
C ALA A 144 5.87 3.62 -23.08
N VAL A 145 6.14 2.95 -21.95
CA VAL A 145 7.51 2.67 -21.50
C VAL A 145 8.27 1.85 -22.54
N ALA A 146 7.66 0.78 -23.08
CA ALA A 146 8.29 -0.03 -24.12
C ALA A 146 8.58 0.78 -25.40
N GLN A 147 7.62 1.60 -25.85
CA GLN A 147 7.76 2.44 -27.05
C GLN A 147 8.81 3.54 -26.89
N SER A 148 8.97 4.08 -25.69
CA SER A 148 9.97 5.14 -25.42
C SER A 148 11.42 4.65 -25.50
N GLY A 149 11.66 3.33 -25.34
CA GLY A 149 13.01 2.75 -25.35
C GLY A 149 13.88 3.10 -24.13
N ILE A 150 13.33 3.78 -23.12
CA ILE A 150 14.09 4.18 -21.93
C ILE A 150 14.09 3.09 -20.87
N ARG A 151 15.04 3.15 -19.93
CA ARG A 151 14.98 2.36 -18.69
C ARG A 151 14.04 3.06 -17.71
N ALA A 152 12.84 2.52 -17.54
CA ALA A 152 11.88 2.98 -16.55
C ALA A 152 11.28 1.82 -15.75
N THR A 153 10.92 2.11 -14.49
CA THR A 153 10.25 1.18 -13.58
C THR A 153 8.82 1.65 -13.36
N VAL A 154 7.83 0.75 -13.47
CA VAL A 154 6.43 1.06 -13.18
C VAL A 154 6.07 0.51 -11.80
N THR A 155 5.55 1.34 -10.91
CA THR A 155 5.25 0.92 -9.53
C THR A 155 3.91 0.22 -9.41
N ASP A 156 3.72 -0.46 -8.27
CA ASP A 156 2.42 -0.96 -7.84
C ASP A 156 1.44 0.20 -7.56
N PRO A 157 0.12 -0.09 -7.49
CA PRO A 157 -0.90 0.92 -7.19
C PRO A 157 -0.65 1.58 -5.84
N LEU A 158 -1.27 2.73 -5.60
CA LEU A 158 -1.08 3.46 -4.34
C LEU A 158 -1.69 2.73 -3.13
N GLY A 159 -2.57 1.76 -3.36
CA GLY A 159 -3.25 1.00 -2.32
C GLY A 159 -3.16 -0.51 -2.51
N PRO A 160 -3.50 -1.29 -1.45
CA PRO A 160 -4.12 -0.88 -0.19
C PRO A 160 -3.13 -0.31 0.84
N HIS A 161 -3.49 0.77 1.54
CA HIS A 161 -2.64 1.40 2.56
C HIS A 161 -3.44 2.05 3.70
N PRO A 162 -3.00 2.00 4.98
CA PRO A 162 -3.69 2.65 6.11
C PRO A 162 -3.97 4.14 5.93
N MET A 163 -3.07 4.87 5.25
CA MET A 163 -3.27 6.31 4.97
C MET A 163 -4.45 6.57 4.04
N LEU A 164 -4.74 5.64 3.11
CA LEU A 164 -5.91 5.78 2.25
C LEU A 164 -7.20 5.47 3.01
N ALA A 165 -7.19 4.48 3.91
CA ALA A 165 -8.33 4.24 4.79
C ALA A 165 -8.60 5.43 5.74
N GLU A 166 -7.54 6.09 6.20
CA GLU A 166 -7.66 7.35 6.94
C GLU A 166 -8.24 8.48 6.08
N ALA A 167 -7.76 8.66 4.85
CA ALA A 167 -8.31 9.66 3.92
C ALA A 167 -9.80 9.40 3.62
N LEU A 168 -10.21 8.15 3.40
CA LEU A 168 -11.63 7.79 3.23
C LEU A 168 -12.46 8.12 4.47
N HIS A 169 -11.93 7.89 5.67
CA HIS A 169 -12.60 8.28 6.90
C HIS A 169 -12.78 9.81 6.96
N VAL A 170 -11.76 10.59 6.61
CA VAL A 170 -11.87 12.07 6.55
C VAL A 170 -12.96 12.49 5.55
N ARG A 171 -12.97 11.93 4.33
CA ARG A 171 -14.00 12.24 3.32
C ARG A 171 -15.42 11.91 3.78
N LEU A 172 -15.60 10.79 4.48
CA LEU A 172 -16.87 10.45 5.10
C LEU A 172 -17.26 11.45 6.19
N ALA A 173 -16.31 11.85 7.04
CA ALA A 173 -16.55 12.77 8.14
C ALA A 173 -16.90 14.19 7.66
N ASP A 174 -16.25 14.66 6.59
CA ASP A 174 -16.53 15.96 5.95
C ASP A 174 -17.99 16.04 5.44
N ARG A 175 -18.56 14.91 5.04
CA ARG A 175 -19.97 14.78 4.63
C ARG A 175 -20.92 14.43 5.78
N GLY A 176 -20.43 14.36 7.02
CA GLY A 176 -21.23 13.97 8.19
C GLY A 176 -21.65 12.50 8.19
N LEU A 177 -21.02 11.66 7.36
CA LEU A 177 -21.28 10.23 7.21
C LEU A 177 -20.38 9.37 8.12
N ALA A 178 -19.41 9.98 8.80
CA ALA A 178 -18.62 9.35 9.84
C ALA A 178 -18.38 10.31 11.00
N ARG A 179 -18.01 9.77 12.17
CA ARG A 179 -17.67 10.59 13.34
C ARG A 179 -16.26 11.11 13.20
N VAL A 180 -16.10 12.43 13.30
CA VAL A 180 -14.78 13.11 13.26
C VAL A 180 -13.85 12.64 14.41
N ASP A 181 -14.41 12.23 15.56
CA ASP A 181 -13.65 11.75 16.72
C ASP A 181 -14.43 10.70 17.53
N ARG A 182 -13.73 9.73 18.14
CA ARG A 182 -14.30 8.70 19.03
C ARG A 182 -14.54 9.19 20.46
N MET A 183 -14.00 10.34 20.86
CA MET A 183 -13.83 10.70 22.27
C MET A 183 -14.92 11.56 22.93
N ARG A 184 -16.08 11.77 22.28
CA ARG A 184 -17.16 12.55 22.91
C ARG A 184 -18.09 11.63 23.71
N LEU A 185 -18.09 11.81 25.02
CA LEU A 185 -19.00 11.23 26.03
C LEU A 185 -20.51 11.49 25.80
N PHE A 186 -20.90 11.97 24.61
CA PHE A 186 -22.27 12.25 24.23
C PHE A 186 -22.74 11.18 23.25
N ASN A 187 -23.74 10.40 23.69
CA ASN A 187 -24.28 9.25 22.99
C ASN A 187 -25.14 9.68 21.79
N ILE A 188 -24.50 10.19 20.73
CA ILE A 188 -25.16 10.49 19.45
C ILE A 188 -24.97 9.26 18.57
N ALA A 189 -26.06 8.64 18.11
CA ALA A 189 -26.02 7.47 17.22
C ALA A 189 -25.11 7.71 16.00
N ALA A 190 -24.42 6.67 15.51
CA ALA A 190 -23.63 6.79 14.28
C ALA A 190 -24.53 7.21 13.11
N PRO A 191 -24.07 8.12 12.22
CA PRO A 191 -24.88 8.61 11.10
C PRO A 191 -25.25 7.50 10.11
N VAL A 192 -24.38 6.49 10.01
CA VAL A 192 -24.52 5.30 9.15
C VAL A 192 -24.19 4.05 9.96
N ASP A 193 -24.64 2.89 9.49
CA ASP A 193 -24.39 1.57 10.09
C ASP A 193 -23.74 0.58 9.09
N GLY A 194 -23.42 1.02 7.88
CA GLY A 194 -22.60 0.29 6.91
C GLY A 194 -21.97 1.20 5.86
N VAL A 195 -20.79 0.82 5.34
CA VAL A 195 -20.06 1.59 4.31
C VAL A 195 -19.68 0.72 3.12
N ILE A 196 -19.78 1.28 1.92
CA ILE A 196 -19.32 0.68 0.67
C ILE A 196 -18.06 1.41 0.21
N VAL A 197 -16.96 0.70 0.04
CA VAL A 197 -15.73 1.22 -0.57
C VAL A 197 -15.82 0.97 -2.07
N ALA A 198 -16.07 2.02 -2.85
CA ALA A 198 -16.34 1.92 -4.28
C ALA A 198 -15.08 2.25 -5.10
N THR A 199 -14.55 1.29 -5.86
CA THR A 199 -13.30 1.43 -6.62
C THR A 199 -13.49 1.19 -8.11
N ALA A 200 -12.57 1.69 -8.94
CA ALA A 200 -12.55 1.47 -10.39
C ALA A 200 -11.40 0.53 -10.77
N GLY A 201 -11.53 -0.15 -11.91
CA GLY A 201 -10.57 -1.16 -12.37
C GLY A 201 -11.11 -2.58 -12.35
N GLY A 202 -12.41 -2.76 -12.20
CA GLY A 202 -13.09 -4.05 -12.31
C GLY A 202 -13.06 -4.92 -11.04
N GLU A 203 -13.34 -6.22 -11.21
CA GLU A 203 -13.44 -7.20 -10.12
C GLU A 203 -12.14 -7.32 -9.32
N GLU A 204 -11.00 -7.28 -10.01
CA GLU A 204 -9.67 -7.38 -9.38
C GLU A 204 -9.41 -6.19 -8.45
N ALA A 205 -9.78 -4.98 -8.88
CA ALA A 205 -9.71 -3.78 -8.05
C ALA A 205 -10.61 -3.90 -6.81
N ALA A 206 -11.86 -4.33 -6.99
CA ALA A 206 -12.79 -4.54 -5.88
C ALA A 206 -12.25 -5.57 -4.87
N ARG A 207 -11.65 -6.67 -5.35
CA ARG A 207 -11.03 -7.68 -4.49
C ARG A 207 -9.83 -7.13 -3.73
N ALA A 208 -8.96 -6.36 -4.38
CA ALA A 208 -7.82 -5.71 -3.73
C ALA A 208 -8.28 -4.68 -2.67
N ALA A 209 -9.36 -3.96 -2.95
CA ALA A 209 -9.95 -2.96 -2.07
C ALA A 209 -10.57 -3.55 -0.78
N GLU A 210 -10.80 -4.87 -0.69
CA GLU A 210 -11.25 -5.53 0.55
C GLU A 210 -10.26 -5.29 1.71
N THR A 211 -8.95 -5.18 1.44
CA THR A 211 -7.97 -4.84 2.48
C THR A 211 -8.22 -3.42 3.02
N THR A 212 -8.49 -2.46 2.13
CA THR A 212 -8.86 -1.09 2.51
C THR A 212 -10.19 -1.06 3.24
N ALA A 213 -11.16 -1.89 2.84
CA ALA A 213 -12.44 -2.04 3.54
C ALA A 213 -12.25 -2.52 4.98
N VAL A 214 -11.37 -3.51 5.22
CA VAL A 214 -11.03 -3.98 6.59
C VAL A 214 -10.36 -2.87 7.40
N LEU A 215 -9.41 -2.14 6.82
CA LEU A 215 -8.73 -1.02 7.50
C LEU A 215 -9.72 0.09 7.88
N LEU A 216 -10.65 0.42 6.98
CA LEU A 216 -11.70 1.41 7.22
C LEU A 216 -12.72 0.90 8.25
N ALA A 217 -13.12 -0.36 8.20
CA ALA A 217 -14.02 -1.00 9.16
C ALA A 217 -13.46 -0.94 10.59
N ALA A 218 -12.17 -1.25 10.75
CA ALA A 218 -11.49 -1.14 12.04
C ALA A 218 -11.49 0.30 12.57
N ARG A 219 -11.42 1.29 11.68
CA ARG A 219 -11.41 2.72 12.02
C ARG A 219 -12.81 3.25 12.37
N LEU A 220 -13.85 2.78 11.69
CA LEU A 220 -15.24 3.21 11.88
C LEU A 220 -16.00 2.39 12.93
N ALA A 221 -15.54 1.17 13.23
CA ALA A 221 -16.27 0.16 14.00
C ALA A 221 -17.64 -0.20 13.39
N LEU A 222 -17.71 -0.23 12.06
CA LEU A 222 -18.90 -0.56 11.28
C LEU A 222 -18.54 -1.58 10.18
N PRO A 223 -19.51 -2.38 9.68
CA PRO A 223 -19.27 -3.23 8.53
C PRO A 223 -18.96 -2.40 7.28
N VAL A 224 -17.91 -2.82 6.55
CA VAL A 224 -17.49 -2.19 5.30
C VAL A 224 -17.32 -3.27 4.24
N VAL A 225 -17.82 -3.02 3.04
CA VAL A 225 -17.75 -3.95 1.90
C VAL A 225 -17.16 -3.22 0.69
N ALA A 226 -16.23 -3.86 -0.01
CA ALA A 226 -15.69 -3.34 -1.26
C ALA A 226 -16.63 -3.64 -2.45
N ALA A 227 -16.68 -2.71 -3.40
CA ALA A 227 -17.45 -2.82 -4.63
C ALA A 227 -16.71 -2.18 -5.79
N SER A 228 -16.99 -2.64 -6.99
CA SER A 228 -16.56 -2.03 -8.24
C SER A 228 -17.64 -1.06 -8.75
N VAL A 229 -17.19 0.07 -9.31
CA VAL A 229 -18.06 1.06 -10.00
C VAL A 229 -18.30 0.71 -11.47
N ASP A 230 -17.55 -0.25 -12.01
CA ASP A 230 -17.47 -0.57 -13.43
C ASP A 230 -17.68 -2.07 -13.75
N SER A 231 -17.95 -2.90 -12.74
CA SER A 231 -18.13 -4.35 -12.85
C SER A 231 -18.81 -4.95 -11.61
N ALA A 232 -18.99 -6.28 -11.61
CA ALA A 232 -19.36 -7.03 -10.41
C ALA A 232 -18.11 -7.35 -9.56
N PRO A 233 -18.21 -7.40 -8.21
CA PRO A 233 -19.39 -7.09 -7.40
C PRO A 233 -19.69 -5.58 -7.41
N SER A 234 -20.92 -5.22 -7.75
CA SER A 234 -21.36 -3.83 -7.93
C SER A 234 -21.67 -3.15 -6.59
N ILE A 235 -21.84 -1.83 -6.60
CA ILE A 235 -22.32 -1.06 -5.44
C ILE A 235 -23.67 -1.62 -4.94
N ARG A 236 -24.56 -2.05 -5.85
CA ARG A 236 -25.83 -2.68 -5.50
C ARG A 236 -25.62 -4.00 -4.76
N ASP A 237 -24.73 -4.86 -5.25
CA ASP A 237 -24.42 -6.15 -4.61
C ASP A 237 -23.85 -5.94 -3.19
N ALA A 238 -22.99 -4.93 -3.02
CA ALA A 238 -22.45 -4.55 -1.72
C ALA A 238 -23.54 -4.01 -0.79
N ALA A 239 -24.46 -3.19 -1.28
CA ALA A 239 -25.61 -2.71 -0.51
C ALA A 239 -26.50 -3.87 -0.05
N GLU A 240 -26.82 -4.82 -0.94
CA GLU A 240 -27.59 -6.02 -0.59
C GLU A 240 -26.87 -6.90 0.44
N ARG A 241 -25.54 -7.01 0.35
CA ARG A 241 -24.72 -7.70 1.36
C ARG A 241 -24.77 -7.01 2.71
N LEU A 242 -24.70 -5.68 2.75
CA LEU A 242 -24.80 -4.90 3.98
C LEU A 242 -26.21 -4.98 4.60
N HIS A 243 -27.27 -4.93 3.80
CA HIS A 243 -28.64 -5.12 4.29
C HIS A 243 -28.85 -6.52 4.90
N ARG A 244 -28.30 -7.57 4.29
CA ARG A 244 -28.39 -8.94 4.83
C ARG A 244 -27.75 -9.12 6.21
N ILE A 245 -26.76 -8.29 6.57
CA ILE A 245 -26.13 -8.30 7.89
C ILE A 245 -26.75 -7.28 8.86
N GLY A 246 -27.84 -6.63 8.47
CA GLY A 246 -28.63 -5.74 9.33
C GLY A 246 -28.32 -4.25 9.22
N ALA A 247 -27.45 -3.82 8.30
CA ALA A 247 -27.22 -2.41 8.04
C ALA A 247 -28.43 -1.81 7.30
N SER A 248 -28.82 -0.59 7.67
CA SER A 248 -30.00 0.11 7.17
C SER A 248 -29.69 1.51 6.62
N LYS A 249 -28.61 2.14 7.11
CA LYS A 249 -28.15 3.47 6.73
C LYS A 249 -26.75 3.34 6.14
N LEU A 250 -26.68 3.38 4.82
CA LEU A 250 -25.44 3.14 4.09
C LEU A 250 -24.76 4.44 3.69
N ALA A 251 -23.43 4.40 3.59
CA ALA A 251 -22.65 5.41 2.88
C ALA A 251 -21.72 4.76 1.84
N ILE A 252 -21.44 5.50 0.78
CA ILE A 252 -20.43 5.16 -0.22
C ILE A 252 -19.22 6.05 0.00
N ALA A 253 -18.05 5.42 0.08
CA ALA A 253 -16.74 6.06 0.10
C ALA A 253 -16.03 5.76 -1.23
N PRO A 254 -15.98 6.71 -2.19
CA PRO A 254 -15.29 6.51 -3.45
C PRO A 254 -13.78 6.35 -3.21
N TYR A 255 -13.27 5.15 -3.46
CA TYR A 255 -11.87 4.76 -3.36
C TYR A 255 -11.17 4.92 -4.70
N VAL A 256 -11.19 6.16 -5.16
CA VAL A 256 -10.63 6.65 -6.42
C VAL A 256 -10.05 8.04 -6.16
N ILE A 257 -9.02 8.41 -6.92
CA ILE A 257 -8.39 9.73 -6.86
C ILE A 257 -9.31 10.74 -7.54
N GLY A 258 -9.86 10.41 -8.70
CA GLY A 258 -10.82 11.26 -9.40
C GLY A 258 -11.01 10.83 -10.86
N PRO A 259 -10.00 11.02 -11.73
CA PRO A 259 -10.16 10.87 -13.17
C PRO A 259 -10.38 9.41 -13.63
N GLU A 260 -10.09 8.43 -12.79
CA GLU A 260 -10.22 7.01 -13.16
C GLU A 260 -11.66 6.47 -13.13
N ALA A 261 -12.61 7.24 -12.61
CA ALA A 261 -14.00 6.85 -12.44
C ALA A 261 -14.99 7.97 -12.79
N ASP A 262 -16.19 7.57 -13.21
CA ASP A 262 -17.31 8.48 -13.45
C ASP A 262 -18.09 8.73 -12.14
N LEU A 263 -17.71 9.79 -11.42
CA LEU A 263 -18.30 10.12 -10.13
C LEU A 263 -19.79 10.51 -10.22
N GLU A 264 -20.26 10.97 -11.38
CA GLU A 264 -21.69 11.25 -11.59
C GLU A 264 -22.50 9.95 -11.59
N LYS A 265 -21.98 8.88 -12.22
CA LYS A 265 -22.59 7.55 -12.14
C LYS A 265 -22.59 7.01 -10.72
N VAL A 266 -21.48 7.16 -9.99
CA VAL A 266 -21.42 6.76 -8.57
C VAL A 266 -22.46 7.51 -7.75
N ALA A 267 -22.68 8.80 -8.01
CA ALA A 267 -23.72 9.59 -7.34
C ALA A 267 -25.14 9.13 -7.70
N ALA A 268 -25.39 8.79 -8.97
CA ALA A 268 -26.65 8.22 -9.39
C ALA A 268 -26.93 6.87 -8.70
N GLU A 269 -25.92 6.01 -8.57
CA GLU A 269 -26.03 4.74 -7.86
C GLU A 269 -26.26 4.93 -6.36
N ALA A 270 -25.54 5.85 -5.72
CA ALA A 270 -25.74 6.23 -4.31
C ALA A 270 -27.21 6.61 -4.05
N LYS A 271 -27.78 7.45 -4.91
CA LYS A 271 -29.20 7.85 -4.85
C LYS A 271 -30.13 6.66 -5.06
N ALA A 272 -29.82 5.77 -5.99
CA ALA A 272 -30.65 4.59 -6.30
C ALA A 272 -30.73 3.60 -5.13
N ILE A 273 -29.69 3.50 -4.30
CA ILE A 273 -29.68 2.64 -3.10
C ILE A 273 -30.01 3.40 -1.80
N GLY A 274 -30.28 4.72 -1.88
CA GLY A 274 -30.56 5.55 -0.71
C GLY A 274 -29.36 5.74 0.24
N ALA A 275 -28.13 5.64 -0.26
CA ALA A 275 -26.92 5.81 0.52
C ALA A 275 -26.42 7.26 0.50
N GLY A 276 -25.76 7.69 1.59
CA GLY A 276 -24.94 8.89 1.59
C GLY A 276 -23.71 8.71 0.70
N LEU A 277 -23.17 9.81 0.16
CA LEU A 277 -21.98 9.78 -0.70
C LEU A 277 -20.90 10.72 -0.14
N ALA A 278 -19.71 10.18 0.12
CA ALA A 278 -18.51 10.95 0.40
C ALA A 278 -17.88 11.48 -0.89
N ASP A 279 -17.02 12.49 -0.78
CA ASP A 279 -16.16 12.88 -1.89
C ASP A 279 -15.10 11.80 -2.18
N ALA A 280 -14.60 11.80 -3.41
CA ALA A 280 -13.43 10.99 -3.78
C ALA A 280 -12.19 11.40 -2.99
N LEU A 281 -11.12 10.60 -3.07
CA LEU A 281 -9.86 10.94 -2.40
C LEU A 281 -9.34 12.30 -2.86
N GLY A 282 -9.43 12.61 -4.15
CA GLY A 282 -8.94 13.86 -4.70
C GLY A 282 -7.44 14.03 -4.45
N ALA A 283 -6.99 15.28 -4.40
CA ALA A 283 -5.60 15.63 -4.08
C ALA A 283 -5.29 15.58 -2.57
N HIS A 284 -5.93 14.66 -1.83
CA HIS A 284 -5.64 14.47 -0.42
C HIS A 284 -4.15 14.14 -0.21
N SER A 285 -3.52 14.73 0.81
CA SER A 285 -2.07 14.60 1.07
C SER A 285 -1.58 13.16 1.11
N ALA A 286 -2.40 12.24 1.62
CA ALA A 286 -2.13 10.79 1.60
C ALA A 286 -1.79 10.24 0.20
N VAL A 287 -2.44 10.73 -0.87
CA VAL A 287 -2.18 10.32 -2.26
C VAL A 287 -0.79 10.76 -2.69
N ALA A 288 -0.45 12.03 -2.45
CA ALA A 288 0.87 12.59 -2.75
C ALA A 288 2.00 11.88 -1.96
N GLN A 289 1.78 11.66 -0.66
CA GLN A 289 2.72 10.96 0.20
C GLN A 289 2.94 9.51 -0.24
N LEU A 290 1.90 8.82 -0.72
CA LEU A 290 2.03 7.47 -1.25
C LEU A 290 2.72 7.44 -2.60
N ALA A 291 2.49 8.43 -3.47
CA ALA A 291 3.25 8.53 -4.71
C ALA A 291 4.75 8.72 -4.46
N ALA A 292 5.11 9.58 -3.50
CA ALA A 292 6.49 9.75 -3.05
C ALA A 292 7.03 8.48 -2.36
N TYR A 293 6.17 7.73 -1.66
CA TYR A 293 6.54 6.45 -1.05
C TYR A 293 6.88 5.39 -2.09
N GLN A 294 6.05 5.22 -3.13
CA GLN A 294 6.31 4.29 -4.23
C GLN A 294 7.60 4.65 -4.97
N PHE A 295 7.85 5.96 -5.16
CA PHE A 295 9.11 6.44 -5.72
C PHE A 295 10.32 6.03 -4.87
N GLY A 296 10.26 6.32 -3.57
CA GLY A 296 11.31 5.96 -2.62
C GLY A 296 11.57 4.46 -2.55
N HIS A 297 10.50 3.65 -2.55
CA HIS A 297 10.60 2.20 -2.55
C HIS A 297 11.27 1.68 -3.83
N ALA A 298 10.87 2.18 -5.01
CA ALA A 298 11.51 1.82 -6.27
C ALA A 298 12.99 2.21 -6.32
N LEU A 299 13.40 3.30 -5.65
CA LEU A 299 14.82 3.65 -5.51
C LEU A 299 15.58 2.67 -4.62
N GLU A 300 15.00 2.25 -3.49
CA GLU A 300 15.62 1.28 -2.58
C GLU A 300 15.81 -0.10 -3.23
N GLU A 301 14.94 -0.51 -4.15
CA GLU A 301 15.10 -1.77 -4.88
C GLU A 301 16.21 -1.74 -5.93
N ILE A 302 16.61 -0.54 -6.36
CA ILE A 302 17.58 -0.33 -7.46
C ILE A 302 18.98 -0.01 -6.94
N LEU A 303 19.10 0.54 -5.72
CA LEU A 303 20.36 0.90 -5.05
C LEU A 303 20.95 -0.26 -4.23
#